data_AF-A0A946GKD6-F1
#
_entry.id   AF-A0A946GKD6-F1
#
_cell.length_a   1.000
_cell.length_b   1.000
_cell.length_c   1.000
_cell.angle_alpha   90.00
_cell.angle_beta   90.00
_cell.angle_gamma   90.00
#
_symmetry.space_group_name_H-M   'P 1'
#
loop_
_entity.id
_entity.type
_entity.pdbx_description
1 polymer ?
#
loop_
_entity_poly.entity_id
_entity_poly.type
_entity_poly.pdbx_seq_one_letter_code
_entity_poly.pdbx_strand_id
1 'polypeptide(L)'
;MNRLIFKEERVINSFDREDLLILEARLHGIPVGFKIGYRENRYTFYSAKGGVLPEYRRKGIALALMNEMVEAVEEKGYPVFAFDTFPNMHPGMTILALAQGFRLVKADFNTLYKEYRLRFERRLMEHDDLKKARR
;
A
#
# COMPACT_ATOMS: atom_id res chain seq x y z
N MET A 1 5.87 3.25 -15.88
CA MET A 1 4.80 2.50 -15.20
C MET A 1 3.66 3.40 -14.69
N ASN A 2 3.94 4.32 -13.75
CA ASN A 2 2.91 5.16 -13.11
C ASN A 2 2.00 5.93 -14.10
N ARG A 3 2.58 6.58 -15.12
CA ARG A 3 1.83 7.26 -16.19
C ARG A 3 0.85 6.35 -16.92
N LEU A 4 1.22 5.09 -17.18
CA LEU A 4 0.37 4.14 -17.89
C LEU A 4 -0.85 3.75 -17.04
N ILE A 5 -0.67 3.61 -15.73
CA ILE A 5 -1.70 3.16 -14.79
C ILE A 5 -2.61 4.32 -14.33
N PHE A 6 -2.03 5.48 -14.01
CA PHE A 6 -2.71 6.59 -13.33
C PHE A 6 -2.80 7.87 -14.17
N LYS A 7 -2.23 7.90 -15.38
CA LYS A 7 -2.14 9.12 -16.22
C LYS A 7 -1.43 10.30 -15.52
N GLU A 8 -0.56 9.99 -14.57
CA GLU A 8 0.24 10.96 -13.81
C GLU A 8 1.74 10.61 -13.95
N GLU A 9 2.60 11.60 -14.13
CA GLU A 9 4.05 11.36 -14.14
C GLU A 9 4.59 11.12 -12.73
N ARG A 10 4.18 11.97 -11.79
CA ARG A 10 4.61 11.91 -10.40
C ARG A 10 4.11 10.63 -9.71
N VAL A 11 5.04 9.87 -9.14
CA VAL A 11 4.73 8.69 -8.34
C VAL A 11 4.36 9.12 -6.92
N ILE A 12 5.29 9.75 -6.20
CA ILE A 12 5.10 10.33 -4.87
C ILE A 12 5.73 11.73 -4.82
N ASN A 13 5.42 12.51 -3.78
CA ASN A 13 5.88 13.91 -3.66
C ASN A 13 7.39 14.05 -3.42
N SER A 14 8.01 13.09 -2.74
CA SER A 14 9.46 13.06 -2.48
C SER A 14 9.90 11.62 -2.28
N PHE A 15 11.10 11.28 -2.79
CA PHE A 15 11.79 10.02 -2.53
C PHE A 15 12.78 10.13 -1.35
N ASP A 16 13.02 11.32 -0.82
CA ASP A 16 13.75 11.49 0.44
C ASP A 16 12.79 11.21 1.60
N ARG A 17 12.70 9.92 1.95
CA ARG A 17 11.77 9.37 2.95
C ARG A 17 12.47 8.29 3.75
N GLU A 18 12.27 8.31 5.06
CA GLU A 18 12.71 7.23 5.94
C GLU A 18 12.01 5.91 5.58
N ASP A 19 12.78 4.81 5.59
CA ASP A 19 12.33 3.47 5.23
C ASP A 19 11.60 3.40 3.87
N LEU A 20 12.03 4.19 2.89
CA LEU A 20 11.49 4.08 1.54
C LEU A 20 11.68 2.66 1.00
N LEU A 21 10.58 2.01 0.61
CA LEU A 21 10.55 0.71 -0.03
C LEU A 21 9.82 0.81 -1.36
N ILE A 22 10.45 0.28 -2.41
CA ILE A 22 9.90 0.22 -3.76
C ILE A 22 9.97 -1.22 -4.23
N LEU A 23 8.82 -1.76 -4.62
CA LEU A 23 8.68 -3.09 -5.20
C LEU A 23 8.22 -2.98 -6.65
N GLU A 24 8.75 -3.85 -7.50
CA GLU A 24 8.36 -4.02 -8.89
C GLU A 24 7.97 -5.49 -9.13
N ALA A 25 6.78 -5.70 -9.67
CA ALA A 25 6.35 -7.02 -10.12
C ALA A 25 6.73 -7.21 -11.58
N ARG A 26 7.32 -8.37 -11.91
CA ARG A 26 7.65 -8.77 -13.27
C ARG A 26 6.94 -10.05 -13.67
N LEU A 27 6.47 -10.12 -14.92
CA LEU A 27 5.98 -11.34 -15.54
C LEU A 27 6.76 -11.59 -16.83
N HIS A 28 7.45 -12.73 -16.92
CA HIS A 28 8.39 -13.03 -18.01
C HIS A 28 9.42 -11.91 -18.27
N GLY A 29 9.96 -11.34 -17.19
CA GLY A 29 10.94 -10.24 -17.25
C GLY A 29 10.35 -8.84 -17.52
N ILE A 30 9.07 -8.75 -17.92
CA ILE A 30 8.38 -7.48 -18.20
C ILE A 30 7.85 -6.89 -16.89
N PRO A 31 8.14 -5.62 -16.55
CA PRO A 31 7.48 -4.93 -15.44
C PRO A 31 5.97 -4.82 -15.68
N VAL A 32 5.16 -5.25 -14.72
CA VAL A 32 3.70 -5.30 -14.85
C VAL A 32 2.95 -4.62 -13.71
N GLY A 33 3.64 -4.30 -12.62
CA GLY A 33 3.08 -3.60 -11.50
C GLY A 33 4.15 -3.11 -10.54
N PHE A 34 3.77 -2.24 -9.63
CA PHE A 34 4.67 -1.72 -8.62
C PHE A 34 3.92 -1.37 -7.34
N LYS A 35 4.66 -1.22 -6.25
CA LYS A 35 4.18 -0.69 -4.98
C LYS A 35 5.30 0.12 -4.33
N ILE A 36 4.97 1.27 -3.76
CA ILE A 36 5.88 2.16 -3.08
C ILE A 36 5.28 2.58 -1.74
N GLY A 37 6.10 2.56 -0.70
CA GLY A 37 5.71 2.98 0.64
C GLY A 37 6.91 3.46 1.44
N TYR A 38 6.63 4.07 2.59
CA TYR A 38 7.64 4.63 3.48
C TYR A 38 7.09 4.78 4.90
N ARG A 39 7.97 5.10 5.85
CA ARG A 39 7.59 5.45 7.22
C ARG A 39 6.65 6.65 7.25
N GLU A 40 5.45 6.46 7.79
CA GLU A 40 4.53 7.58 8.07
C GLU A 40 4.83 8.18 9.44
N ASN A 41 5.07 7.32 10.43
CA ASN A 41 5.47 7.69 11.78
C ASN A 41 6.19 6.51 12.44
N ARG A 42 6.54 6.62 13.74
CA ARG A 42 7.30 5.57 14.44
C ARG A 42 6.63 4.19 14.49
N TYR A 43 5.33 4.11 14.25
CA TYR A 43 4.53 2.89 14.39
C TYR A 43 3.90 2.43 13.07
N THR A 44 3.75 3.34 12.11
CA THR A 44 2.99 3.08 10.90
C THR A 44 3.89 3.18 9.68
N PHE A 45 3.89 2.11 8.90
CA PHE A 45 4.37 2.13 7.53
C PHE A 45 3.19 2.41 6.59
N TYR A 46 3.37 3.34 5.66
CA TYR A 46 2.33 3.75 4.72
C TYR A 46 2.68 3.34 3.29
N SER A 47 1.86 2.46 2.71
CA SER A 47 1.91 2.12 1.29
C SER A 47 1.29 3.25 0.46
N ALA A 48 2.14 4.18 0.03
CA ALA A 48 1.74 5.43 -0.58
C ALA A 48 1.13 5.31 -1.99
N LYS A 49 1.65 4.42 -2.83
CA LYS A 49 1.12 4.24 -4.19
C LYS A 49 1.43 2.84 -4.70
N GLY A 50 0.59 2.33 -5.58
CA GLY A 50 0.87 1.07 -6.24
C GLY A 50 -0.24 0.71 -7.20
N GLY A 51 0.10 -0.06 -8.23
CA GLY A 51 -0.85 -0.45 -9.24
C GLY A 51 -0.28 -1.51 -10.17
N VAL A 52 -1.19 -2.14 -10.91
CA VAL A 52 -0.89 -3.14 -11.93
C VAL A 52 -1.41 -2.63 -13.27
N LEU A 53 -0.62 -2.81 -14.33
CA LEU A 53 -1.00 -2.52 -15.70
C LEU A 53 -2.37 -3.18 -16.02
N PRO A 54 -3.29 -2.46 -16.69
CA PRO A 54 -4.64 -2.95 -16.94
C PRO A 54 -4.72 -4.38 -17.49
N GLU A 55 -3.89 -4.71 -18.48
CA GLU A 55 -3.84 -6.01 -19.15
C GLU A 55 -3.27 -7.17 -18.29
N TYR A 56 -2.67 -6.84 -17.14
CA TYR A 56 -2.15 -7.82 -16.17
C TYR A 56 -2.99 -7.91 -14.88
N ARG A 57 -4.11 -7.17 -14.79
CA ARG A 57 -4.99 -7.23 -13.61
C ARG A 57 -5.67 -8.60 -13.50
N ARG A 58 -6.21 -8.88 -12.31
CA ARG A 58 -6.92 -10.14 -11.97
C ARG A 58 -6.07 -11.42 -12.03
N LYS A 59 -4.74 -11.28 -12.04
CA LYS A 59 -3.77 -12.38 -12.00
C LYS A 59 -3.05 -12.53 -10.65
N GLY A 60 -3.62 -12.01 -9.57
CA GLY A 60 -3.01 -12.05 -8.23
C GLY A 60 -1.83 -11.09 -7.99
N ILE A 61 -1.36 -10.36 -9.00
CA ILE A 61 -0.15 -9.50 -8.89
C ILE A 61 -0.25 -8.43 -7.79
N ALA A 62 -1.41 -7.77 -7.65
CA ALA A 62 -1.59 -6.75 -6.61
C ALA A 62 -1.55 -7.37 -5.19
N LEU A 63 -2.03 -8.60 -5.04
CA LEU A 63 -1.96 -9.35 -3.78
C LEU A 63 -0.52 -9.76 -3.48
N ALA A 64 0.21 -10.28 -4.48
CA ALA A 64 1.63 -10.62 -4.31
C ALA A 64 2.46 -9.40 -3.89
N LEU A 65 2.29 -8.25 -4.56
CA LEU A 65 2.92 -6.99 -4.17
C LEU A 65 2.53 -6.52 -2.76
N MET A 66 1.28 -6.76 -2.34
CA MET A 66 0.84 -6.42 -0.99
C MET A 66 1.53 -7.29 0.04
N ASN A 67 1.54 -8.61 -0.16
CA ASN A 67 2.12 -9.57 0.77
C ASN A 67 3.63 -9.33 0.94
N GLU A 68 4.36 -9.18 -0.17
CA GLU A 68 5.79 -8.88 -0.15
C GLU A 68 6.10 -7.59 0.63
N MET A 69 5.30 -6.55 0.44
CA MET A 69 5.52 -5.30 1.16
C MET A 69 5.17 -5.42 2.64
N VAL A 70 4.13 -6.17 2.99
CA VAL A 70 3.79 -6.42 4.39
C VAL A 70 4.93 -7.18 5.06
N GLU A 71 5.41 -8.27 4.47
CA GLU A 71 6.49 -9.09 5.03
C GLU A 71 7.74 -8.25 5.28
N ALA A 72 8.19 -7.47 4.30
CA ALA A 72 9.32 -6.56 4.46
C ALA A 72 9.10 -5.48 5.54
N VAL A 73 7.84 -5.08 5.79
CA VAL A 73 7.48 -4.09 6.82
C VAL A 73 7.39 -4.72 8.21
N GLU A 74 6.93 -5.96 8.30
CA GLU A 74 6.93 -6.79 9.51
C GLU A 74 8.37 -7.01 10.00
N GLU A 75 9.29 -7.38 9.11
CA GLU A 75 10.71 -7.54 9.41
C GLU A 75 11.37 -6.25 9.92
N LYS A 76 10.90 -5.09 9.43
CA LYS A 76 11.34 -3.76 9.89
C LYS A 76 10.76 -3.38 11.26
N GLY A 77 9.88 -4.19 11.84
CA GLY A 77 9.31 -3.98 13.18
C GLY A 77 8.21 -2.92 13.22
N TYR A 78 7.54 -2.63 12.10
CA TYR A 78 6.38 -1.74 12.09
C TYR A 78 5.14 -2.48 12.60
N PRO A 79 4.46 -2.02 13.67
CA PRO A 79 3.26 -2.67 14.16
C PRO A 79 2.02 -2.44 13.30
N VAL A 80 2.02 -1.42 12.43
CA VAL A 80 0.86 -1.04 11.61
C VAL A 80 1.26 -0.83 10.16
N PHE A 81 0.51 -1.47 9.25
CA PHE A 81 0.52 -1.18 7.83
C PHE A 81 -0.72 -0.39 7.45
N ALA A 82 -0.54 0.73 6.75
CA ALA A 82 -1.64 1.58 6.31
C ALA A 82 -1.58 1.89 4.82
N PHE A 83 -2.74 2.14 4.22
CA PHE A 83 -2.85 2.80 2.93
C PHE A 83 -4.19 3.47 2.77
N ASP A 84 -4.24 4.48 1.90
CA ASP A 84 -5.47 5.13 1.49
C ASP A 84 -5.87 4.67 0.08
N THR A 85 -7.17 4.62 -0.20
CA THR A 85 -7.70 4.37 -1.55
C THR A 85 -8.99 5.16 -1.80
N PHE A 86 -9.34 5.33 -3.07
CA PHE A 86 -10.58 5.96 -3.53
C PHE A 86 -11.48 4.87 -4.12
N PRO A 87 -12.59 4.49 -3.46
CA PRO A 87 -13.32 3.26 -3.77
C PRO A 87 -13.98 3.28 -5.15
N ASN A 88 -14.46 4.43 -5.63
CA ASN A 88 -15.05 4.52 -6.98
C ASN A 88 -14.00 4.55 -8.09
N MET A 89 -12.79 5.06 -7.82
CA MET A 89 -11.68 5.06 -8.79
C MET A 89 -10.93 3.74 -8.81
N HIS A 90 -10.78 3.10 -7.64
CA HIS A 90 -9.94 1.93 -7.41
C HIS A 90 -10.68 0.87 -6.55
N PRO A 91 -11.85 0.38 -6.99
CA PRO A 91 -12.67 -0.55 -6.18
C PRO A 91 -11.93 -1.85 -5.86
N GLY A 92 -11.04 -2.30 -6.75
CA GLY A 92 -10.21 -3.48 -6.52
C GLY A 92 -9.28 -3.36 -5.30
N MET A 93 -8.83 -2.15 -4.95
CA MET A 93 -8.01 -1.94 -3.75
C MET A 93 -8.84 -2.04 -2.47
N THR A 94 -10.08 -1.56 -2.48
CA THR A 94 -11.01 -1.72 -1.35
C THR A 94 -11.33 -3.21 -1.12
N ILE A 95 -11.61 -3.94 -2.20
CA ILE A 95 -11.86 -5.39 -2.13
C ILE A 95 -10.61 -6.12 -1.60
N LEU A 96 -9.43 -5.80 -2.13
CA LEU A 96 -8.17 -6.38 -1.67
C LEU A 96 -7.94 -6.09 -0.18
N ALA A 97 -8.18 -4.86 0.28
CA ALA A 97 -8.04 -4.47 1.69
C ALA A 97 -8.85 -5.39 2.60
N LEU A 98 -10.15 -5.48 2.34
CA LEU A 98 -11.09 -6.26 3.13
C LEU A 98 -10.75 -7.76 3.09
N ALA A 99 -10.40 -8.28 1.90
CA ALA A 99 -9.99 -9.67 1.73
C ALA A 99 -8.69 -10.02 2.46
N GLN A 100 -7.82 -9.04 2.73
CA GLN A 100 -6.54 -9.22 3.42
C GLN A 100 -6.60 -8.83 4.91
N GLY A 101 -7.80 -8.70 5.47
CA GLY A 101 -8.01 -8.43 6.90
C GLY A 101 -7.69 -7.00 7.33
N PHE A 102 -7.56 -6.06 6.38
CA PHE A 102 -7.45 -4.65 6.74
C PHE A 102 -8.78 -4.12 7.25
N ARG A 103 -8.73 -3.25 8.27
CA ARG A 103 -9.90 -2.56 8.79
C ARG A 103 -9.98 -1.16 8.23
N LEU A 104 -11.17 -0.74 7.84
CA LEU A 104 -11.47 0.65 7.53
C LEU A 104 -11.46 1.47 8.83
N VAL A 105 -10.53 2.40 8.98
CA VAL A 105 -10.38 3.19 10.21
C VAL A 105 -10.76 4.66 10.03
N LYS A 106 -10.81 5.15 8.80
CA LYS A 106 -11.20 6.53 8.48
C LYS A 106 -11.81 6.61 7.09
N ALA A 107 -12.82 7.46 6.94
CA ALA A 107 -13.34 7.91 5.67
C ALA A 107 -13.45 9.45 5.69
N ASP A 108 -12.96 10.11 4.64
CA ASP A 108 -13.11 11.56 4.47
C ASP A 108 -13.37 11.91 3.00
N PHE A 109 -14.06 13.01 2.74
CA PHE A 109 -14.26 13.50 1.38
C PHE A 109 -13.03 14.28 0.93
N ASN A 110 -12.40 13.84 -0.16
CA ASN A 110 -11.26 14.51 -0.75
C ASN A 110 -11.73 15.49 -1.83
N THR A 111 -11.56 16.78 -1.58
CA THR A 111 -12.04 17.84 -2.49
C THR A 111 -11.27 17.92 -3.80
N LEU A 112 -9.99 17.54 -3.82
CA LEU A 112 -9.16 17.54 -5.03
C LEU A 112 -9.65 16.48 -6.03
N TYR A 113 -9.92 15.27 -5.54
CA TYR A 113 -10.41 14.16 -6.37
C TYR A 113 -11.94 14.12 -6.48
N LYS A 114 -12.65 14.97 -5.72
CA LYS A 114 -14.12 15.00 -5.60
C LYS A 114 -14.70 13.62 -5.27
N GLU A 115 -14.04 12.90 -4.37
CA GLU A 115 -14.29 11.49 -4.11
C GLU A 115 -14.03 11.16 -2.63
N TYR A 116 -14.68 10.11 -2.11
CA TYR A 116 -14.37 9.61 -0.77
C TYR A 116 -13.00 8.93 -0.76
N ARG A 117 -12.19 9.27 0.23
CA ARG A 117 -10.94 8.59 0.54
C ARG A 117 -11.15 7.71 1.76
N LEU A 118 -10.78 6.45 1.62
CA LEU A 118 -10.84 5.44 2.67
C LEU A 118 -9.44 5.12 3.14
N ARG A 119 -9.21 5.09 4.46
CA ARG A 119 -7.97 4.63 5.07
C ARG A 119 -8.15 3.23 5.66
N PHE A 120 -7.30 2.33 5.21
CA PHE A 120 -7.24 0.96 5.69
C PHE A 120 -5.98 0.73 6.52
N GLU A 121 -6.14 0.05 7.65
CA GLU A 121 -5.03 -0.33 8.52
C GLU A 121 -5.10 -1.80 8.90
N ARG A 122 -3.92 -2.44 8.96
CA ARG A 122 -3.74 -3.78 9.51
C ARG A 122 -2.65 -3.74 10.58
N ARG A 123 -2.92 -4.36 11.72
CA ARG A 123 -1.89 -4.62 12.73
C ARG A 123 -1.07 -5.82 12.28
N LEU A 124 0.24 -5.68 12.32
CA LEU A 124 1.19 -6.68 11.85
C LEU A 124 1.81 -7.49 13.00
N MET A 125 1.84 -6.89 14.19
CA MET A 125 2.31 -7.53 15.41
C MET A 125 1.17 -7.68 16.42
N GLU A 126 1.19 -8.79 17.14
CA GLU A 126 0.26 -9.03 18.25
C GLU A 126 0.67 -8.21 19.49
N HIS A 127 -0.27 -8.05 20.42
CA HIS A 127 -0.09 -7.22 21.62
C HIS A 127 1.13 -7.64 22.49
N ASP A 128 1.56 -8.90 22.40
CA ASP A 128 2.69 -9.43 23.17
C ASP A 128 4.06 -9.12 22.57
N ASP A 129 4.14 -8.92 21.25
CA ASP A 129 5.40 -8.56 20.56
C ASP A 129 5.78 -7.09 20.82
N LEU A 130 4.77 -6.22 20.96
CA LEU A 130 4.94 -4.81 21.32
C LEU A 130 5.58 -4.58 22.69
N LYS A 131 5.43 -5.52 23.63
CA LYS A 131 6.07 -5.45 24.96
C LYS A 131 7.54 -5.84 24.92
N LYS A 132 7.93 -6.72 23.99
CA LYS A 132 9.32 -7.15 23.81
C LYS A 132 10.15 -6.10 23.07
N ALA A 133 9.60 -5.44 22.05
CA ALA A 133 10.27 -4.36 21.31
C ALA A 133 10.46 -3.05 22.11
N ARG A 134 9.89 -2.96 23.32
CA ARG A 134 10.02 -1.82 24.25
C ARG A 134 11.06 -2.06 25.37
N ARG A 135 11.70 -3.23 25.41
CA ARG A 135 12.82 -3.55 26.30
C ARG A 135 14.12 -3.46 25.52
#